data_AF-A0A3N5Q1Y0-F1
#
_entry.id   AF-A0A3N5Q1Y0-F1
#
_cell.length_a   1.000
_cell.length_b   1.000
_cell.length_c   1.000
_cell.angle_alpha   90.00
_cell.angle_beta   90.00
_cell.angle_gamma   90.00
#
_symmetry.space_group_name_H-M   'P 1'
#
loop_
_entity.id
_entity.type
_entity.pdbx_description
1 polymer ?
#
loop_
_entity_poly.entity_id
_entity_poly.type
_entity_poly.pdbx_seq_one_letter_code
_entity_poly.pdbx_strand_id
1 'polypeptide(L)'
;MGDIHVILTFSERQFDAVICLQGDLPSIEVFEHLANKPLIAADGAANLLVAAGIGPEYVVGDLDSVTDATIEQLHGTTELIRDPDQDSTDFEKSLRFAAQQLWTNILVLGMHGGDLEHTLNNWSVLMRHGREASLTAFDRGRYAVPISTSFRYAPHPDELLSLIPQPLAHLTTSGLVWDLANEPLELGTREGGRNRASGSEISIELHSGSLLFFCDARLPLAPDLQLSLT
;
A
#
# COMPACT_ATOMS: atom_id res chain seq x y z
N MET A 1 -28.17 4.12 -22.40
CA MET A 1 -27.36 3.12 -21.69
C MET A 1 -26.32 3.92 -20.94
N GLY A 2 -26.28 3.81 -19.62
CA GLY A 2 -25.28 4.50 -18.81
C GLY A 2 -23.90 3.89 -19.03
N ASP A 3 -22.87 4.73 -19.03
CA ASP A 3 -21.49 4.25 -19.06
C ASP A 3 -21.10 3.76 -17.67
N ILE A 4 -20.48 2.58 -17.60
CA ILE A 4 -19.95 2.02 -16.35
C ILE A 4 -18.53 2.56 -16.18
N HIS A 5 -18.28 3.20 -15.04
CA HIS A 5 -16.95 3.70 -14.69
C HIS A 5 -16.53 3.22 -13.30
N VAL A 6 -15.23 2.98 -13.11
CA VAL A 6 -14.67 2.72 -11.78
C VAL A 6 -14.42 4.03 -11.06
N ILE A 7 -14.78 4.12 -9.79
CA ILE A 7 -14.51 5.28 -8.93
C ILE A 7 -13.67 4.81 -7.74
N LEU A 8 -12.60 5.55 -7.46
CA LEU A 8 -11.82 5.39 -6.23
C LEU A 8 -12.41 6.25 -5.12
N THR A 9 -12.84 5.63 -4.02
CA THR A 9 -13.50 6.30 -2.88
C THR A 9 -12.91 5.87 -1.54
N PHE A 10 -13.38 6.51 -0.45
CA PHE A 10 -12.98 6.23 0.92
C PHE A 10 -14.16 6.11 1.91
N SER A 11 -15.43 6.16 1.50
CA SER A 11 -16.52 6.52 2.42
C SER A 11 -16.89 5.48 3.49
N GLU A 12 -16.57 4.20 3.32
CA GLU A 12 -17.07 3.15 4.25
C GLU A 12 -16.09 1.99 4.47
N ARG A 13 -15.07 1.86 3.62
CA ARG A 13 -14.15 0.73 3.66
C ARG A 13 -13.00 1.01 4.63
N GLN A 14 -12.75 0.07 5.53
CA GLN A 14 -11.54 0.06 6.36
C GLN A 14 -10.63 -1.08 5.93
N PHE A 15 -9.37 -1.04 6.35
CA PHE A 15 -8.45 -2.16 6.20
C PHE A 15 -8.92 -3.36 7.03
N ASP A 16 -8.62 -4.56 6.56
CA ASP A 16 -8.85 -5.82 7.27
C ASP A 16 -7.70 -6.07 8.27
N ALA A 17 -6.47 -5.79 7.85
CA ALA A 17 -5.26 -5.93 8.64
C ALA A 17 -4.17 -4.94 8.18
N VAL A 18 -3.11 -4.84 8.99
CA VAL A 18 -1.93 -4.03 8.73
C VAL A 18 -0.71 -4.95 8.70
N ILE A 19 0.12 -4.84 7.66
CA ILE A 19 1.44 -5.48 7.59
C ILE A 19 2.49 -4.40 7.78
N CYS A 20 3.39 -4.60 8.73
CA CYS A 20 4.54 -3.74 8.95
C CYS A 20 5.81 -4.44 8.48
N LEU A 21 6.52 -3.82 7.56
CA LEU A 21 7.82 -4.27 7.07
C LEU A 21 8.96 -3.61 7.87
N GLN A 22 10.18 -4.12 7.66
CA GLN A 22 11.38 -3.66 8.38
C GLN A 22 11.96 -2.37 7.77
N GLY A 23 11.14 -1.34 7.66
CA GLY A 23 11.54 0.00 7.22
C GLY A 23 11.21 1.07 8.25
N ASP A 24 11.20 2.32 7.80
CA ASP A 24 10.85 3.49 8.60
C ASP A 24 9.39 3.40 9.04
N LEU A 25 9.18 3.37 10.36
CA LEU A 25 7.85 3.35 10.95
C LEU A 25 7.21 4.74 10.90
N PRO A 26 5.87 4.82 10.70
CA PRO A 26 5.15 6.08 10.86
C PRO A 26 5.06 6.48 12.34
N SER A 27 4.47 7.65 12.60
CA SER A 27 4.20 8.09 13.97
C SER A 27 3.22 7.15 14.69
N ILE A 28 3.28 7.13 16.02
CA ILE A 28 2.37 6.32 16.86
C ILE A 28 0.89 6.61 16.58
N GLU A 29 0.55 7.85 16.23
CA GLU A 29 -0.80 8.27 15.85
C GLU A 29 -1.38 7.43 14.70
N VAL A 30 -0.55 6.97 13.74
CA VAL A 30 -1.02 6.10 12.65
C VAL A 30 -1.48 4.76 13.20
N PHE A 31 -0.75 4.18 14.16
CA PHE A 31 -1.13 2.94 14.81
C PHE A 31 -2.37 3.11 15.68
N GLU A 32 -2.54 4.26 16.34
CA GLU A 32 -3.76 4.57 17.11
C GLU A 32 -5.01 4.60 16.23
N HIS A 33 -4.93 5.16 15.01
CA HIS A 33 -6.03 5.11 14.04
C HIS A 33 -6.39 3.68 13.60
N LEU A 34 -5.45 2.74 13.73
CA LEU A 34 -5.55 1.36 13.26
C LEU A 34 -5.65 0.34 14.40
N ALA A 35 -5.81 0.80 15.65
CA ALA A 35 -5.71 -0.05 16.85
C ALA A 35 -6.74 -1.20 16.93
N ASN A 36 -7.77 -1.19 16.09
CA ASN A 36 -8.76 -2.26 15.98
C ASN A 36 -8.47 -3.25 14.83
N LYS A 37 -7.32 -3.12 14.17
CA LYS A 37 -6.89 -3.97 13.05
C LYS A 37 -5.75 -4.88 13.50
N PRO A 38 -5.78 -6.17 13.13
CA PRO A 38 -4.64 -7.06 13.32
C PRO A 38 -3.37 -6.46 12.68
N LEU A 39 -2.31 -6.39 13.46
CA LEU A 39 -0.98 -5.94 13.07
C LEU A 39 -0.06 -7.15 12.95
N ILE A 40 0.45 -7.32 11.73
CA ILE A 40 1.43 -8.34 11.38
C ILE A 40 2.79 -7.66 11.24
N ALA A 41 3.79 -8.12 11.99
CA ALA A 41 5.18 -7.75 11.77
C ALA A 41 5.84 -8.78 10.83
N ALA A 42 6.40 -8.32 9.71
CA ALA A 42 7.21 -9.16 8.84
C ALA A 42 8.61 -9.33 9.46
N ASP A 43 8.85 -10.51 10.03
CA ASP A 43 10.11 -10.94 10.62
C ASP A 43 10.78 -9.86 11.49
N GLY A 44 11.93 -9.33 11.08
CA GLY A 44 12.70 -8.32 11.79
C GLY A 44 11.96 -7.00 12.08
N ALA A 45 10.82 -6.73 11.42
CA ALA A 45 9.95 -5.59 11.73
C ALA A 45 9.44 -5.63 13.18
N ALA A 46 9.33 -6.81 13.79
CA ALA A 46 8.93 -6.97 15.18
C ALA A 46 9.86 -6.22 16.14
N ASN A 47 11.16 -6.18 15.85
CA ASN A 47 12.14 -5.46 16.67
C ASN A 47 11.87 -3.95 16.67
N LEU A 48 11.53 -3.38 15.51
CA LEU A 48 11.26 -1.95 15.36
C LEU A 48 9.97 -1.56 16.11
N LEU A 49 8.93 -2.37 15.96
CA LEU A 49 7.65 -2.15 16.64
C LEU A 49 7.81 -2.20 18.16
N VAL A 50 8.49 -3.24 18.67
CA VAL A 50 8.74 -3.38 20.11
C VAL A 50 9.57 -2.23 20.65
N ALA A 51 10.61 -1.80 19.94
CA ALA A 51 11.41 -0.63 20.33
C ALA A 51 10.59 0.67 20.37
N ALA A 52 9.53 0.76 19.56
CA ALA A 52 8.56 1.86 19.56
C ALA A 52 7.44 1.70 20.59
N GLY A 53 7.43 0.62 21.39
CA GLY A 53 6.38 0.33 22.37
C GLY A 53 5.09 -0.21 21.75
N ILE A 54 5.15 -0.75 20.53
CA ILE A 54 4.02 -1.29 19.78
C ILE A 54 4.14 -2.82 19.75
N GLY A 55 3.13 -3.51 20.27
CA GLY A 55 3.06 -4.97 20.23
C GLY A 55 2.23 -5.45 19.04
N PRO A 56 2.80 -6.12 18.02
CA PRO A 56 2.02 -6.75 16.96
C PRO A 56 1.27 -7.99 17.49
N GLU A 57 0.09 -8.29 16.95
CA GLU A 57 -0.59 -9.56 17.24
C GLU A 57 0.12 -10.76 16.60
N TYR A 58 0.80 -10.55 15.47
CA TYR A 58 1.50 -11.61 14.73
C TYR A 58 2.91 -11.20 14.35
N VAL A 59 3.86 -12.13 14.42
CA VAL A 59 5.15 -12.03 13.73
C VAL A 59 5.23 -13.16 12.71
N VAL A 60 5.44 -12.82 11.45
CA VAL A 60 5.45 -13.79 10.34
C VAL A 60 6.79 -13.72 9.62
N GLY A 61 7.45 -14.86 9.45
CA GLY A 61 8.73 -14.95 8.74
C GLY A 61 9.52 -16.19 9.11
N ASP A 62 10.82 -16.17 8.82
CA ASP A 62 11.76 -17.23 9.26
C ASP A 62 12.04 -17.19 10.77
N LEU A 63 11.78 -16.04 11.40
CA LEU A 63 12.01 -15.72 12.82
C LEU A 63 13.49 -15.67 13.20
N ASP A 64 14.39 -15.52 12.25
CA ASP A 64 15.84 -15.47 12.46
C ASP A 64 16.39 -14.03 12.61
N SER A 65 15.65 -13.02 12.14
CA SER A 65 15.98 -11.62 12.38
C SER A 65 15.37 -11.06 13.68
N VAL A 66 14.47 -11.82 14.34
CA VAL A 66 13.82 -11.39 15.59
C VAL A 66 14.75 -11.65 16.77
N THR A 67 15.02 -10.62 17.58
CA THR A 67 15.95 -10.78 18.72
C THR A 67 15.31 -11.53 19.89
N ASP A 68 16.11 -12.23 20.69
CA ASP A 68 15.65 -12.90 21.92
C ASP A 68 14.91 -11.95 22.87
N ALA A 69 15.39 -10.70 23.00
CA ALA A 69 14.76 -9.68 23.82
C ALA A 69 13.37 -9.29 23.30
N THR A 70 13.21 -9.20 21.98
CA THR A 70 11.91 -8.98 21.33
C THR A 70 10.98 -10.17 21.58
N ILE A 71 11.46 -11.40 21.41
CA ILE A 71 10.69 -12.63 21.67
C ILE A 71 10.21 -12.66 23.12
N GLU A 72 11.08 -12.33 24.08
CA GLU A 72 10.73 -12.29 25.49
C GLU A 72 9.63 -11.26 25.79
N GLN A 73 9.70 -10.05 25.20
CA GLN A 73 8.67 -9.02 25.39
C GLN A 73 7.33 -9.36 24.77
N LEU A 74 7.33 -10.09 23.66
CA LEU A 74 6.12 -10.51 22.93
C LEU A 74 5.51 -11.81 23.48
N HIS A 75 6.19 -12.47 24.42
CA HIS A 75 5.78 -13.76 24.94
C HIS A 75 4.40 -13.70 25.61
N GLY A 76 3.44 -14.45 25.06
CA GLY A 76 2.08 -14.57 25.58
C GLY A 76 1.11 -13.49 25.08
N THR A 77 1.57 -12.51 24.30
CA THR A 77 0.73 -11.48 23.67
C THR A 77 0.70 -11.58 22.14
N THR A 78 1.70 -12.22 21.54
CA THR A 78 1.89 -12.28 20.09
C THR A 78 2.03 -13.72 19.61
N GLU A 79 1.43 -14.03 18.48
CA GLU A 79 1.55 -15.33 17.83
C GLU A 79 2.74 -15.31 16.84
N LEU A 80 3.66 -16.27 17.00
CA LEU A 80 4.82 -16.41 16.13
C LEU A 80 4.51 -17.43 15.02
N ILE A 81 4.41 -16.94 13.79
CA ILE A 81 4.08 -17.73 12.60
C ILE A 81 5.36 -17.98 11.81
N ARG A 82 5.94 -19.16 11.99
CA ARG A 82 7.14 -19.56 11.26
C ARG A 82 6.79 -20.06 9.86
N ASP A 83 7.37 -19.46 8.84
CA ASP A 83 7.31 -19.91 7.45
C ASP A 83 8.73 -20.02 6.87
N PRO A 84 9.34 -21.22 6.85
CA PRO A 84 10.74 -21.44 6.48
C PRO A 84 11.04 -21.35 4.97
N ASP A 85 10.05 -20.96 4.14
CA ASP A 85 10.20 -20.84 2.70
C ASP A 85 11.30 -19.84 2.32
N GLN A 86 12.27 -20.29 1.52
CA GLN A 86 13.43 -19.49 1.12
C GLN A 86 13.25 -18.82 -0.25
N ASP A 87 12.19 -19.18 -0.99
CA ASP A 87 11.92 -18.63 -2.32
C ASP A 87 11.03 -17.37 -2.26
N SER A 88 10.50 -17.03 -1.08
CA SER A 88 9.65 -15.86 -0.87
C SER A 88 10.15 -14.94 0.24
N THR A 89 9.79 -13.67 0.11
CA THR A 89 10.17 -12.62 1.07
C THR A 89 9.27 -12.63 2.29
N ASP A 90 9.70 -12.06 3.42
CA ASP A 90 8.83 -11.97 4.61
C ASP A 90 7.57 -11.13 4.38
N PHE A 91 7.62 -10.19 3.44
CA PHE A 91 6.42 -9.49 2.99
C PHE A 91 5.45 -10.47 2.30
N GLU A 92 5.93 -11.31 1.38
CA GLU A 92 5.10 -12.33 0.72
C GLU A 92 4.57 -13.40 1.68
N LYS A 93 5.37 -13.82 2.67
CA LYS A 93 4.93 -14.71 3.74
C LYS A 93 3.82 -14.07 4.58
N SER A 94 3.96 -12.78 4.91
CA SER A 94 2.93 -12.01 5.63
C SER A 94 1.64 -11.87 4.82
N LEU A 95 1.74 -11.63 3.51
CA LEU A 95 0.58 -11.59 2.61
C LEU A 95 -0.13 -12.95 2.52
N ARG A 96 0.64 -14.04 2.43
CA ARG A 96 0.13 -15.42 2.43
C ARG A 96 -0.62 -15.73 3.72
N PHE A 97 -0.06 -15.35 4.86
CA PHE A 97 -0.71 -15.50 6.16
C PHE A 97 -2.02 -14.68 6.21
N ALA A 98 -2.00 -13.41 5.80
CA ALA A 98 -3.20 -12.58 5.76
C ALA A 98 -4.31 -13.19 4.87
N ALA A 99 -3.93 -13.74 3.70
CA ALA A 99 -4.86 -14.43 2.81
C ALA A 99 -5.49 -15.68 3.45
N GLN A 100 -4.74 -16.44 4.26
CA GLN A 100 -5.28 -17.59 5.02
C GLN A 100 -6.32 -17.15 6.05
N GLN A 101 -6.22 -15.92 6.57
CA GLN A 101 -7.20 -15.32 7.47
C GLN A 101 -8.37 -14.65 6.73
N LEU A 102 -8.41 -14.73 5.40
CA LEU A 102 -9.37 -14.04 4.52
C LEU A 102 -9.28 -12.51 4.61
N TRP A 103 -8.15 -11.97 5.05
CA TRP A 103 -7.88 -10.53 5.00
C TRP A 103 -7.36 -10.18 3.62
N THR A 104 -8.12 -9.32 2.92
CA THR A 104 -7.86 -9.02 1.50
C THR A 104 -7.61 -7.54 1.26
N ASN A 105 -7.98 -6.67 2.20
CA ASN A 105 -7.71 -5.25 2.17
C ASN A 105 -6.63 -4.88 3.19
N ILE A 106 -5.39 -4.73 2.73
CA ILE A 106 -4.22 -4.68 3.62
C ILE A 106 -3.52 -3.33 3.48
N LEU A 107 -3.29 -2.70 4.63
CA LEU A 107 -2.39 -1.55 4.71
C LEU A 107 -0.97 -2.03 4.97
N VAL A 108 -0.01 -1.50 4.22
CA VAL A 108 1.41 -1.85 4.34
C VAL A 108 2.20 -0.65 4.83
N LEU A 109 2.92 -0.83 5.93
CA LEU A 109 3.79 0.15 6.58
C LEU A 109 5.26 -0.27 6.45
N GLY A 110 6.19 0.67 6.62
CA GLY A 110 7.63 0.35 6.59
C GLY A 110 8.16 -0.05 5.21
N MET A 111 7.51 0.39 4.13
CA MET A 111 7.90 0.04 2.75
C MET A 111 9.32 0.49 2.37
N HIS A 112 9.79 1.58 2.97
CA HIS A 112 11.07 2.23 2.70
C HIS A 112 11.87 2.37 3.99
N GLY A 113 13.20 2.47 3.89
CA GLY A 113 14.11 2.49 5.04
C GLY A 113 15.04 1.27 4.99
N GLY A 114 16.11 1.30 5.79
CA GLY A 114 17.14 0.26 5.74
C GLY A 114 17.85 0.23 4.37
N ASP A 115 18.09 -0.99 3.85
CA ASP A 115 18.80 -1.16 2.59
C ASP A 115 17.91 -0.87 1.37
N LEU A 116 18.52 -0.25 0.36
CA LEU A 116 17.82 0.25 -0.82
C LEU A 116 17.20 -0.90 -1.63
N GLU A 117 17.90 -2.01 -1.75
CA GLU A 117 17.44 -3.22 -2.44
C GLU A 117 16.17 -3.80 -1.80
N HIS A 118 16.06 -3.78 -0.46
CA HIS A 118 14.85 -4.21 0.24
C HIS A 118 13.67 -3.30 -0.08
N THR A 119 13.89 -1.98 -0.09
CA THR A 119 12.86 -1.01 -0.49
C THR A 119 12.36 -1.29 -1.91
N LEU A 120 13.26 -1.47 -2.88
CA LEU A 120 12.89 -1.76 -4.27
C LEU A 120 12.14 -3.10 -4.40
N ASN A 121 12.56 -4.11 -3.64
CA ASN A 121 11.89 -5.40 -3.62
C ASN A 121 10.48 -5.31 -3.01
N ASN A 122 10.28 -4.55 -1.94
CA ASN A 122 8.97 -4.32 -1.34
C ASN A 122 8.00 -3.68 -2.34
N TRP A 123 8.45 -2.68 -3.09
CA TRP A 123 7.62 -2.08 -4.16
C TRP A 123 7.28 -3.07 -5.27
N SER A 124 8.22 -3.95 -5.64
CA SER A 124 7.98 -5.02 -6.60
C SER A 124 6.91 -6.00 -6.11
N VAL A 125 6.98 -6.42 -4.84
CA VAL A 125 5.99 -7.29 -4.19
C VAL A 125 4.62 -6.61 -4.13
N LEU A 126 4.56 -5.35 -3.66
CA LEU A 126 3.31 -4.58 -3.59
C LEU A 126 2.59 -4.54 -4.94
N MET A 127 3.32 -4.26 -6.00
CA MET A 127 2.74 -4.19 -7.34
C MET A 127 2.35 -5.56 -7.91
N ARG A 128 3.16 -6.60 -7.67
CA ARG A 128 2.88 -7.97 -8.12
C ARG A 128 1.59 -8.50 -7.51
N HIS A 129 1.41 -8.29 -6.20
CA HIS A 129 0.31 -8.86 -5.41
C HIS A 129 -0.88 -7.90 -5.26
N GLY A 130 -0.74 -6.63 -5.60
CA GLY A 130 -1.79 -5.60 -5.49
C GLY A 130 -3.02 -5.82 -6.38
N ARG A 131 -2.99 -6.83 -7.26
CA ARG A 131 -4.17 -7.27 -8.04
C ARG A 131 -4.92 -8.41 -7.36
N GLU A 132 -4.23 -9.21 -6.57
CA GLU A 132 -4.78 -10.38 -5.87
C GLU A 132 -5.39 -9.97 -4.53
N ALA A 133 -4.71 -9.04 -3.83
CA ALA A 133 -5.20 -8.37 -2.64
C ALA A 133 -5.31 -6.85 -2.90
N SER A 134 -6.30 -6.22 -2.27
CA SER A 134 -6.42 -4.76 -2.23
C SER A 134 -5.33 -4.21 -1.31
N LEU A 135 -4.14 -3.99 -1.87
CA LEU A 135 -2.98 -3.49 -1.13
C LEU A 135 -2.89 -1.97 -1.21
N THR A 136 -2.57 -1.35 -0.08
CA THR A 136 -2.25 0.08 0.00
C THR A 136 -1.00 0.24 0.83
N ALA A 137 0.04 0.86 0.29
CA ALA A 137 1.17 1.30 1.09
C ALA A 137 0.88 2.68 1.68
N PHE A 138 1.29 2.91 2.93
CA PHE A 138 1.27 4.22 3.56
C PHE A 138 2.70 4.70 3.83
N ASP A 139 3.00 5.92 3.39
CA ASP A 139 4.22 6.63 3.76
C ASP A 139 3.96 8.13 3.91
N ARG A 140 4.45 8.72 5.01
CA ARG A 140 4.44 10.18 5.27
C ARG A 140 3.09 10.86 4.94
N GLY A 141 1.98 10.26 5.38
CA GLY A 141 0.64 10.82 5.17
C GLY A 141 0.08 10.62 3.75
N ARG A 142 0.70 9.77 2.94
CA ARG A 142 0.27 9.46 1.57
C ARG A 142 0.00 7.98 1.41
N TYR A 143 -0.98 7.66 0.58
CA TYR A 143 -1.22 6.31 0.11
C TYR A 143 -0.55 6.09 -1.24
N ALA A 144 -0.12 4.85 -1.47
CA ALA A 144 0.30 4.34 -2.77
C ALA A 144 -0.54 3.10 -3.10
N VAL A 145 -1.32 3.18 -4.17
CA VAL A 145 -2.33 2.19 -4.56
C VAL A 145 -1.97 1.61 -5.93
N PRO A 146 -1.72 0.29 -6.04
CA PRO A 146 -1.56 -0.37 -7.34
C PRO A 146 -2.86 -0.32 -8.13
N ILE A 147 -2.83 0.23 -9.34
CA ILE A 147 -4.00 0.37 -10.22
C ILE A 147 -3.67 -0.15 -11.62
N SER A 148 -4.56 -0.99 -12.15
CA SER A 148 -4.48 -1.54 -13.51
C SER A 148 -5.78 -1.36 -14.30
N THR A 149 -6.58 -0.36 -13.95
CA THR A 149 -7.83 -0.02 -14.63
C THR A 149 -7.99 1.50 -14.70
N SER A 150 -8.75 1.99 -15.67
CA SER A 150 -9.24 3.37 -15.67
C SER A 150 -10.11 3.62 -14.44
N PHE A 151 -10.02 4.83 -13.89
CA PHE A 151 -10.80 5.22 -12.71
C PHE A 151 -11.02 6.73 -12.65
N ARG A 152 -12.06 7.13 -11.92
CA ARG A 152 -12.28 8.51 -11.48
C ARG A 152 -11.94 8.66 -10.01
N TYR A 153 -11.52 9.86 -9.63
CA TYR A 153 -11.16 10.16 -8.25
C TYR A 153 -11.55 11.60 -7.89
N ALA A 154 -12.08 11.79 -6.69
CA ALA A 154 -12.43 13.10 -6.13
C ALA A 154 -11.37 13.53 -5.11
N PRO A 155 -10.32 14.26 -5.53
CA PRO A 155 -9.26 14.71 -4.64
C PRO A 155 -9.71 15.84 -3.71
N HIS A 156 -8.93 16.09 -2.66
CA HIS A 156 -8.96 17.36 -1.96
C HIS A 156 -8.47 18.50 -2.88
N PRO A 157 -8.89 19.75 -2.62
CA PRO A 157 -8.36 20.90 -3.34
C PRO A 157 -6.82 20.92 -3.30
N ASP A 158 -6.19 21.11 -4.45
CA ASP A 158 -4.73 21.16 -4.65
C ASP A 158 -3.94 19.90 -4.22
N GLU A 159 -4.62 18.77 -4.03
CA GLU A 159 -4.00 17.52 -3.61
C GLU A 159 -2.86 17.09 -4.55
N LEU A 160 -1.76 16.62 -3.97
CA LEU A 160 -0.58 16.14 -4.71
C LEU A 160 -0.83 14.71 -5.20
N LEU A 161 -0.84 14.54 -6.52
CA LEU A 161 -1.13 13.27 -7.16
C LEU A 161 0.09 12.81 -7.97
N SER A 162 0.51 11.56 -7.81
CA SER A 162 1.56 10.97 -8.67
C SER A 162 1.06 9.71 -9.36
N LEU A 163 1.48 9.54 -10.61
CA LEU A 163 1.22 8.37 -11.45
C LEU A 163 2.57 7.75 -11.81
N ILE A 164 2.99 6.73 -11.06
CA ILE A 164 4.28 6.06 -11.30
C ILE A 164 4.02 4.78 -12.10
N PRO A 165 4.52 4.64 -13.35
CA PRO A 165 4.23 3.48 -14.20
C PRO A 165 4.97 2.22 -13.74
N GLN A 166 4.49 1.05 -14.17
CA GLN A 166 5.20 -0.21 -13.95
C GLN A 166 5.28 -1.10 -15.22
N PRO A 167 6.46 -1.20 -15.85
CA PRO A 167 7.38 -0.07 -16.00
C PRO A 167 6.84 0.97 -17.00
N LEU A 168 5.84 0.60 -17.81
CA LEU A 168 5.23 1.41 -18.86
C LEU A 168 3.71 1.44 -18.69
N ALA A 169 3.12 2.63 -18.80
CA ALA A 169 1.68 2.83 -18.85
C ALA A 169 1.34 3.83 -19.95
N HIS A 170 0.28 3.58 -20.71
CA HIS A 170 -0.29 4.56 -21.64
C HIS A 170 -1.60 5.08 -21.10
N LEU A 171 -1.75 6.41 -21.02
CA LEU A 171 -2.92 7.01 -20.40
C LEU A 171 -3.32 8.35 -21.00
N THR A 172 -4.60 8.66 -20.82
CA THR A 172 -5.17 10.00 -20.92
C THR A 172 -5.63 10.42 -19.53
N THR A 173 -5.39 11.68 -19.15
CA THR A 173 -5.91 12.24 -17.89
C THR A 173 -6.73 13.48 -18.15
N SER A 174 -7.66 13.76 -17.26
CA SER A 174 -8.34 15.04 -17.17
C SER A 174 -8.49 15.48 -15.73
N GLY A 175 -8.48 16.80 -15.51
CA GLY A 175 -8.65 17.39 -14.18
C GLY A 175 -7.35 17.46 -13.38
N LEU A 176 -6.19 17.22 -14.02
CA LEU A 176 -4.88 17.51 -13.44
C LEU A 176 -4.38 18.88 -13.92
N VAL A 177 -3.37 19.43 -13.25
CA VAL A 177 -2.67 20.65 -13.71
C VAL A 177 -1.88 20.36 -14.98
N TRP A 178 -1.25 19.19 -15.04
CA TRP A 178 -0.55 18.69 -16.23
C TRP A 178 -1.24 17.45 -16.77
N ASP A 179 -2.26 17.65 -17.59
CA ASP A 179 -2.99 16.54 -18.21
C ASP A 179 -2.16 15.84 -19.30
N LEU A 180 -2.39 14.54 -19.45
CA LEU A 180 -1.80 13.69 -20.48
C LEU A 180 -2.83 13.41 -21.57
N ALA A 181 -2.42 13.48 -22.84
CA ALA A 181 -3.28 13.23 -23.99
C ALA A 181 -2.81 12.01 -24.79
N ASN A 182 -3.19 10.80 -24.34
CA ASN A 182 -2.76 9.53 -24.92
C ASN A 182 -1.22 9.40 -24.97
N GLU A 183 -0.59 9.62 -23.82
CA GLU A 183 0.87 9.65 -23.67
C GLU A 183 1.38 8.45 -22.86
N PRO A 184 2.61 7.99 -23.14
CA PRO A 184 3.28 7.02 -22.29
C PRO A 184 3.88 7.71 -21.04
N LEU A 185 3.80 7.00 -19.91
CA LEU A 185 4.71 7.15 -18.78
C LEU A 185 5.58 5.90 -18.69
N GLU A 186 6.89 6.08 -18.55
CA GLU A 186 7.85 4.99 -18.48
C GLU A 186 8.92 5.27 -17.42
N LEU A 187 9.19 4.28 -16.56
CA LEU A 187 10.25 4.38 -15.55
C LEU A 187 11.61 4.56 -16.21
N GLY A 188 12.38 5.55 -15.75
CA GLY A 188 13.69 5.89 -16.30
C GLY A 188 13.64 6.79 -17.54
N THR A 189 12.44 7.08 -18.07
CA THR A 189 12.24 7.98 -19.21
C THR A 189 11.42 9.21 -18.81
N ARG A 190 10.18 9.01 -18.34
CA ARG A 190 9.26 10.05 -17.91
C ARG A 190 8.21 9.47 -16.98
N GLU A 191 8.33 9.78 -15.70
CA GLU A 191 7.35 9.43 -14.69
C GLU A 191 6.28 10.53 -14.53
N GLY A 192 5.07 10.15 -14.09
CA GLY A 192 3.98 11.09 -13.79
C GLY A 192 4.03 11.63 -12.37
N GLY A 193 5.23 11.92 -11.86
CA GLY A 193 5.43 12.31 -10.46
C GLY A 193 4.99 13.74 -10.16
N ARG A 194 4.37 13.94 -8.99
CA ARG A 194 4.10 15.26 -8.38
C ARG A 194 3.22 16.20 -9.20
N ASN A 195 2.15 15.67 -9.79
CA ASN A 195 1.07 16.44 -10.39
C ASN A 195 0.10 16.96 -9.32
N ARG A 196 -0.88 17.78 -9.68
CA ARG A 196 -1.91 18.27 -8.78
C ARG A 196 -3.29 18.21 -9.42
N ALA A 197 -4.31 18.04 -8.59
CA ALA A 197 -5.69 18.24 -9.03
C ALA A 197 -5.93 19.70 -9.43
N SER A 198 -6.61 19.93 -10.55
CA SER A 198 -7.05 21.25 -11.01
C SER A 198 -8.55 21.50 -10.77
N GLY A 199 -9.29 20.50 -10.30
CA GLY A 199 -10.72 20.56 -10.00
C GLY A 199 -11.14 19.56 -8.92
N SER A 200 -12.45 19.37 -8.75
CA SER A 200 -13.04 18.48 -7.74
C SER A 200 -13.13 17.00 -8.15
N GLU A 201 -12.85 16.70 -9.41
CA GLU A 201 -12.81 15.35 -9.96
C GLU A 201 -11.67 15.26 -10.98
N ILE A 202 -11.00 14.12 -10.99
CA ILE A 202 -10.05 13.73 -12.03
C ILE A 202 -10.50 12.44 -12.70
N SER A 203 -10.13 12.27 -13.96
CA SER A 203 -10.27 11.01 -14.69
C SER A 203 -8.90 10.52 -15.13
N ILE A 204 -8.63 9.24 -14.93
CA ILE A 204 -7.45 8.56 -15.44
C ILE A 204 -7.93 7.42 -16.32
N GLU A 205 -7.75 7.57 -17.62
CA GLU A 205 -8.00 6.53 -18.61
C GLU A 205 -6.71 5.77 -18.87
N LEU A 206 -6.62 4.53 -18.37
CA LEU A 206 -5.47 3.68 -18.56
C LEU A 206 -5.69 2.79 -19.80
N HIS A 207 -5.06 3.15 -20.91
CA HIS A 207 -5.17 2.42 -22.17
C HIS A 207 -4.40 1.10 -22.13
N SER A 208 -3.26 1.08 -21.44
CA SER A 208 -2.47 -0.13 -21.19
C SER A 208 -1.51 0.04 -20.01
N GLY A 209 -1.04 -1.10 -19.48
CA GLY A 209 -0.07 -1.15 -18.40
C GLY A 209 -0.71 -1.08 -17.02
N SER A 210 0.09 -0.64 -16.04
CA SER A 210 -0.34 -0.44 -14.66
C SER A 210 0.47 0.69 -14.04
N LEU A 211 -0.07 1.26 -12.96
CA LEU A 211 0.53 2.36 -12.25
C LEU A 211 0.40 2.20 -10.75
N LEU A 212 1.32 2.79 -10.02
CA LEU A 212 1.19 3.08 -8.61
C LEU A 212 0.66 4.50 -8.49
N PHE A 213 -0.59 4.63 -8.04
CA PHE A 213 -1.26 5.90 -7.82
C PHE A 213 -0.96 6.41 -6.42
N PHE A 214 -0.44 7.62 -6.31
CA PHE A 214 -0.23 8.26 -5.03
C PHE A 214 -1.22 9.38 -4.79
N CYS A 215 -1.87 9.36 -3.64
CA CYS A 215 -2.78 10.37 -3.12
C CYS A 215 -2.54 10.60 -1.63
N ASP A 216 -3.18 11.61 -1.05
CA ASP A 216 -3.11 11.85 0.39
C ASP A 216 -3.88 10.73 1.13
N ALA A 217 -3.35 10.31 2.27
CA ALA A 217 -3.99 9.28 3.08
C ALA A 217 -5.32 9.76 3.66
N ARG A 218 -6.20 8.80 3.96
CA ARG A 218 -7.53 9.03 4.56
C ARG A 218 -7.78 8.13 5.77
N LEU A 219 -6.75 7.81 6.53
CA LEU A 219 -6.84 6.92 7.70
C LEU A 219 -8.04 7.27 8.60
N PRO A 220 -8.78 6.27 9.10
CA PRO A 220 -8.56 4.82 8.96
C PRO A 220 -9.18 4.22 7.68
N LEU A 221 -9.63 5.06 6.75
CA LEU A 221 -10.34 4.64 5.55
C LEU A 221 -9.35 4.10 4.52
N ALA A 222 -9.73 2.97 3.92
CA ALA A 222 -9.00 2.33 2.85
C ALA A 222 -9.50 2.81 1.49
N PRO A 223 -8.60 2.90 0.49
CA PRO A 223 -9.01 3.11 -0.90
C PRO A 223 -9.95 1.98 -1.36
N ASP A 224 -11.05 2.34 -2.01
CA ASP A 224 -12.01 1.37 -2.54
C ASP A 224 -12.36 1.68 -4.00
N LEU A 225 -12.09 0.73 -4.90
CA LEU A 225 -12.41 0.81 -6.33
C LEU A 225 -13.78 0.18 -6.58
N GLN A 226 -14.78 1.01 -6.81
CA GLN A 226 -16.17 0.58 -6.99
C GLN A 226 -16.66 0.85 -8.41
N LEU A 227 -17.54 -0.02 -8.92
CA LEU A 227 -18.26 0.24 -10.17
C LEU A 227 -19.40 1.22 -9.91
N SER A 228 -19.48 2.27 -10.71
CA SER A 228 -20.55 3.26 -10.69
C SER A 228 -21.30 3.29 -12.01
N LEU A 229 -22.61 3.46 -11.92
CA LEU A 229 -23.53 3.65 -13.03
C LEU A 229 -23.96 5.12 -13.06
N THR A 230 -23.74 5.80 -14.18
CA THR A 230 -24.31 7.13 -14.46
C THR A 230 -25.48 7.06 -15.44
#